data_AF-A0A5D2P9B5-F1
#
_entry.id   AF-A0A5D2P9B5-F1
#
_cell.length_a   1.000
_cell.length_b   1.000
_cell.length_c   1.000
_cell.angle_alpha   90.00
_cell.angle_beta   90.00
_cell.angle_gamma   90.00
#
_symmetry.space_group_name_H-M   'P 1'
#
loop_
_entity.id
_entity.type
_entity.pdbx_description
1 polymer ?
#
loop_
_entity_poly.entity_id
_entity_poly.type
_entity_poly.pdbx_seq_one_letter_code
_entity_poly.pdbx_strand_id
1 'polypeptide(L)'
;MVKMVSFPSWSYHFRPWNLADFQKIEMLDYRQKRLQMEPLKLNDMPPSSEILDTLEFRRVVCKGVFDYERSIYIGPRSRSISGVTENGYYVITPLMPIPDDADSVQSPVLVNRGWVPRSWRDKSFEVSQDREKSSSTDVVPVQQNERSWWGMFQSKKQKAVEAQAPAITYVEVIGVVRGSEKPSVFVPPNDPNSGQWFYVDVPAIAVACGLPKDTLLIEDINENVNPSNPYPVPKDINALIRSSVMPQDHLNYTLTWYSLSAAVTFMAFKRLKPKNSRR
;
A
#
# COMPACT_ATOMS: atom_id res chain seq x y z
N MET A 1 29.34 48.28 -42.47
CA MET A 1 28.31 48.36 -41.41
C MET A 1 27.72 46.96 -41.23
N VAL A 2 28.34 46.13 -40.39
CA VAL A 2 27.90 44.74 -40.15
C VAL A 2 26.93 44.77 -38.97
N LYS A 3 25.67 44.40 -39.21
CA LYS A 3 24.68 44.24 -38.13
C LYS A 3 25.09 43.03 -37.29
N MET A 4 25.60 43.29 -36.08
CA MET A 4 25.68 42.28 -35.03
C MET A 4 24.26 41.81 -34.71
N VAL A 5 23.97 40.54 -35.03
CA VAL A 5 22.80 39.85 -34.52
C VAL A 5 23.08 39.57 -33.04
N SER A 6 22.38 40.27 -32.14
CA SER A 6 22.45 39.98 -30.72
C SER A 6 21.81 38.62 -30.44
N PHE A 7 22.60 37.65 -30.01
CA PHE A 7 22.05 36.43 -29.42
C PHE A 7 21.36 36.78 -28.10
N PRO A 8 20.15 36.26 -27.82
CA PRO A 8 19.55 36.42 -26.50
C PRO A 8 20.46 35.71 -25.48
N SER A 9 20.91 36.44 -24.46
CA SER A 9 21.58 35.86 -23.31
C SER A 9 20.57 35.01 -22.54
N TRP A 10 20.47 33.73 -22.88
CA TRP A 10 19.75 32.75 -22.08
C TRP A 10 20.63 32.42 -20.88
N SER A 11 20.61 33.29 -19.87
CA SER A 11 21.20 33.02 -18.56
C SER A 11 20.33 31.98 -17.88
N TYR A 12 20.53 30.71 -18.23
CA TYR A 12 19.93 29.58 -17.53
C TYR A 12 20.32 29.69 -16.07
N HIS A 13 19.34 29.97 -15.21
CA HIS A 13 19.43 29.70 -13.79
C HIS A 13 19.52 28.18 -13.61
N PHE A 14 20.70 27.59 -13.81
CA PHE A 14 21.02 26.28 -13.27
C PHE A 14 21.14 26.43 -11.74
N ARG A 15 20.01 26.55 -11.05
CA ARG A 15 19.95 26.31 -9.59
C ARG A 15 20.34 24.84 -9.32
N PRO A 16 20.91 24.54 -8.13
CA PRO A 16 21.90 23.48 -7.97
C PRO A 16 21.24 22.10 -7.97
N TRP A 17 21.22 21.48 -9.15
CA TRP A 17 20.82 20.10 -9.39
C TRP A 17 21.48 19.14 -8.38
N ASN A 18 22.76 19.40 -8.10
CA ASN A 18 23.56 18.63 -7.15
C ASN A 18 22.92 18.55 -5.75
N LEU A 19 22.44 19.66 -5.16
CA LEU A 19 22.04 19.67 -3.75
C LEU A 19 20.74 18.89 -3.50
N ALA A 20 19.74 19.04 -4.37
CA ALA A 20 18.46 18.34 -4.21
C ALA A 20 18.61 16.83 -4.45
N ASP A 21 19.43 16.43 -5.41
CA ASP A 21 19.72 15.01 -5.65
C ASP A 21 20.54 14.40 -4.51
N PHE A 22 21.52 15.12 -3.95
CA PHE A 22 22.26 14.64 -2.77
C PHE A 22 21.35 14.45 -1.55
N GLN A 23 20.51 15.44 -1.23
CA GLN A 23 19.52 15.31 -0.15
C GLN A 23 18.60 14.10 -0.38
N LYS A 24 18.20 13.87 -1.63
CA LYS A 24 17.36 12.72 -1.97
C LYS A 24 18.09 11.39 -1.82
N ILE A 25 19.35 11.29 -2.25
CA ILE A 25 20.19 10.11 -2.08
C ILE A 25 20.33 9.80 -0.58
N GLU A 26 20.64 10.81 0.23
CA GLU A 26 20.79 10.66 1.68
C GLU A 26 19.47 10.19 2.33
N MET A 27 18.34 10.79 1.95
CA MET A 27 17.02 10.37 2.42
C MET A 27 16.68 8.92 2.01
N LEU A 28 17.06 8.48 0.82
CA LEU A 28 16.85 7.11 0.36
C LEU A 28 17.74 6.12 1.12
N ASP A 29 19.02 6.45 1.31
CA ASP A 29 19.96 5.64 2.10
C ASP A 29 19.51 5.53 3.57
N TYR A 30 19.07 6.64 4.17
CA TYR A 30 18.48 6.66 5.51
C TYR A 30 17.31 5.68 5.64
N ARG A 31 16.36 5.72 4.69
CA ARG A 31 15.20 4.83 4.66
C ARG A 31 15.61 3.37 4.47
N GLN A 32 16.55 3.10 3.56
CA GLN A 32 17.04 1.77 3.28
C GLN A 32 17.71 1.14 4.50
N LYS A 33 18.58 1.88 5.19
CA LYS A 33 19.22 1.43 6.43
C LYS A 33 18.19 1.04 7.49
N ARG A 34 17.11 1.82 7.63
CA ARG A 34 16.03 1.59 8.61
C ARG A 34 15.19 0.35 8.28
N LEU A 35 14.97 0.07 7.00
CA LEU A 35 14.33 -1.17 6.54
C LEU A 35 15.21 -2.41 6.73
N GLN A 36 16.53 -2.25 6.79
CA GLN A 36 17.46 -3.36 7.01
C GLN A 36 17.67 -3.68 8.50
N MET A 37 17.22 -2.81 9.41
CA MET A 37 17.28 -3.06 10.86
C MET A 37 16.38 -4.23 11.27
N GLU A 38 16.70 -4.83 12.41
CA GLU A 38 15.84 -5.86 13.00
C GLU A 38 14.44 -5.30 13.31
N PRO A 39 13.38 -6.08 13.02
CA PRO A 39 12.01 -5.68 13.33
C PRO A 39 11.80 -5.42 14.82
N LEU A 40 11.18 -4.28 15.15
CA LEU A 40 10.84 -3.92 16.52
C LEU A 40 9.50 -4.54 16.92
N LYS A 41 9.38 -5.08 18.13
CA LYS A 41 8.08 -5.48 18.68
C LYS A 41 7.29 -4.24 19.08
N LEU A 42 6.08 -4.09 18.55
CA LEU A 42 5.32 -2.86 18.76
C LEU A 42 4.76 -2.73 20.19
N ASN A 43 4.57 -3.85 20.88
CA ASN A 43 3.98 -3.88 22.22
C ASN A 43 4.87 -3.24 23.28
N ASP A 44 6.16 -3.03 22.99
CA ASP A 44 7.10 -2.43 23.94
C ASP A 44 7.04 -0.89 23.92
N MET A 45 6.21 -0.29 23.05
CA MET A 45 6.22 1.16 22.80
C MET A 45 4.99 1.87 23.38
N PRO A 46 5.17 2.97 24.12
CA PRO A 46 4.06 3.80 24.56
C PRO A 46 3.42 4.54 23.37
N PRO A 47 2.10 4.78 23.39
CA PRO A 47 1.40 5.50 22.33
C PRO A 47 1.68 7.00 22.47
N SER A 48 2.60 7.54 21.68
CA SER A 48 2.77 9.00 21.59
C SER A 48 3.05 9.47 20.16
N SER A 49 2.54 10.66 19.82
CA SER A 49 2.60 11.23 18.48
C SER A 49 4.02 11.52 17.98
N GLU A 50 4.95 11.84 18.89
CA GLU A 50 6.37 12.11 18.57
C GLU A 50 7.13 10.85 18.10
N ILE A 51 6.60 9.67 18.45
CA ILE A 51 7.18 8.39 18.04
C ILE A 51 6.85 8.07 16.57
N LEU A 52 5.74 8.58 16.01
CA LEU A 52 5.35 8.27 14.62
C LEU A 52 6.39 8.73 13.59
N ASP A 53 6.85 9.98 13.69
CA ASP A 53 7.85 10.53 12.78
C ASP A 53 9.21 9.86 12.97
N THR A 54 9.53 9.46 14.21
CA THR A 54 10.79 8.79 14.52
C THR A 54 10.78 7.29 14.22
N LEU A 55 9.63 6.68 13.94
CA LEU A 55 9.48 5.28 13.53
C LEU A 55 9.24 5.09 12.04
N GLU A 56 9.04 6.17 11.26
CA GLU A 56 8.84 6.05 9.82
C GLU A 56 9.96 5.20 9.18
N PHE A 57 9.57 4.28 8.29
CA PHE A 57 10.43 3.31 7.61
C PHE A 57 11.09 2.25 8.51
N ARG A 58 10.67 2.09 9.77
CA ARG A 58 11.09 0.92 10.58
C ARG A 58 10.20 -0.27 10.36
N ARG A 59 10.85 -1.43 10.33
CA ARG A 59 10.17 -2.71 10.41
C ARG A 59 9.66 -2.94 11.82
N VAL A 60 8.42 -3.38 11.92
CA VAL A 60 7.75 -3.70 13.17
C VAL A 60 7.06 -5.06 13.06
N VAL A 61 6.92 -5.73 14.20
CA VAL A 61 6.12 -6.93 14.37
C VAL A 61 5.03 -6.62 15.38
N CYS A 62 3.80 -6.97 15.04
CA CYS A 62 2.65 -6.75 15.90
C CYS A 62 1.67 -7.91 15.78
N LYS A 63 0.97 -8.21 16.86
CA LYS A 63 -0.01 -9.30 16.93
C LYS A 63 -1.35 -8.74 17.40
N GLY A 64 -2.42 -9.19 16.77
CA GLY A 64 -3.76 -8.78 17.15
C GLY A 64 -4.85 -9.48 16.35
N VAL A 65 -6.04 -8.91 16.36
CA VAL A 65 -7.20 -9.43 15.63
C VAL A 65 -7.71 -8.36 14.68
N PHE A 66 -7.89 -8.71 13.41
CA PHE A 66 -8.42 -7.76 12.42
C PHE A 66 -9.91 -7.50 12.63
N ASP A 67 -10.27 -6.22 12.71
CA ASP A 67 -11.66 -5.76 12.61
C ASP A 67 -11.99 -5.49 11.14
N TYR A 68 -12.51 -6.52 10.46
CA TYR A 68 -12.83 -6.43 9.04
C TYR A 68 -14.00 -5.49 8.73
N GLU A 69 -14.93 -5.30 9.66
CA GLU A 69 -16.11 -4.44 9.47
C GLU A 69 -15.71 -2.97 9.30
N ARG A 70 -14.63 -2.57 9.96
CA ARG A 70 -14.06 -1.22 9.87
C ARG A 70 -12.96 -1.09 8.82
N SER A 71 -12.88 -2.02 7.86
CA SER A 71 -11.90 -1.92 6.77
C SER A 71 -12.22 -0.79 5.80
N ILE A 72 -11.19 -0.02 5.45
CA ILE A 72 -11.26 1.09 4.50
C ILE A 72 -10.57 0.71 3.19
N TYR A 73 -11.21 1.05 2.07
CA TYR A 73 -10.70 0.78 0.73
C TYR A 73 -10.28 2.07 0.04
N ILE A 74 -9.00 2.19 -0.31
CA ILE A 74 -8.41 3.39 -0.89
C ILE A 74 -8.13 3.17 -2.37
N GLY A 75 -8.71 3.99 -3.25
CA GLY A 75 -8.44 3.92 -4.67
C GLY A 75 -9.14 4.99 -5.52
N PRO A 76 -8.98 4.90 -6.85
CA PRO A 76 -8.40 3.79 -7.59
C PRO A 76 -6.87 3.67 -7.42
N ARG A 77 -6.37 2.43 -7.31
CA ARG A 77 -4.93 2.10 -7.32
C ARG A 77 -4.62 1.11 -8.44
N SER A 78 -3.76 1.48 -9.37
CA SER A 78 -3.36 0.61 -10.48
C SER A 78 -2.18 -0.28 -10.09
N ARG A 79 -2.22 -1.55 -10.47
CA ARG A 79 -1.11 -2.51 -10.33
C ARG A 79 -0.93 -3.27 -11.64
N SER A 80 0.32 -3.50 -12.05
CA SER A 80 0.63 -4.39 -13.17
C SER A 80 0.67 -5.83 -12.66
N ILE A 81 -0.17 -6.69 -13.24
CA ILE A 81 -0.27 -8.12 -12.94
C ILE A 81 -0.08 -8.86 -14.26
N SER A 82 0.97 -9.67 -14.35
CA SER A 82 1.30 -10.45 -15.56
C SER A 82 1.36 -9.60 -16.84
N GLY A 83 1.81 -8.35 -16.75
CA GLY A 83 1.91 -7.41 -17.87
C GLY A 83 0.62 -6.64 -18.19
N VAL A 84 -0.49 -6.94 -17.51
CA VAL A 84 -1.76 -6.21 -17.66
C VAL A 84 -1.91 -5.24 -16.49
N THR A 85 -2.26 -3.98 -16.78
CA THR A 85 -2.56 -3.00 -15.73
C THR A 85 -4.00 -3.14 -15.29
N GLU A 86 -4.20 -3.52 -14.04
CA GLU A 86 -5.52 -3.62 -13.41
C GLU A 86 -5.70 -2.54 -12.35
N ASN A 87 -6.91 -2.01 -12.25
CA ASN A 87 -7.28 -1.07 -11.20
C ASN A 87 -7.90 -1.81 -10.01
N GLY A 88 -7.61 -1.33 -8.81
CA GLY A 88 -8.08 -1.91 -7.57
C GLY A 88 -8.05 -0.92 -6.41
N TYR A 89 -7.92 -1.46 -5.21
CA TYR A 89 -7.90 -0.70 -3.96
C TYR A 89 -6.78 -1.19 -3.05
N TYR A 90 -6.25 -0.30 -2.20
CA TYR A 90 -5.56 -0.74 -0.98
C TYR A 90 -6.59 -0.97 0.12
N VAL A 91 -6.40 -2.02 0.91
CA VAL A 91 -7.28 -2.35 2.04
C VAL A 91 -6.55 -2.06 3.33
N ILE A 92 -7.04 -1.07 4.07
CA ILE A 92 -6.56 -0.74 5.41
C ILE A 92 -7.55 -1.30 6.42
N THR A 93 -7.07 -2.16 7.32
CA THR A 93 -7.89 -2.82 8.32
C THR A 93 -7.32 -2.56 9.71
N PRO A 94 -8.13 -2.12 10.68
CA PRO A 94 -7.71 -2.03 12.08
C PRO A 94 -7.30 -3.40 12.63
N LEU A 95 -6.14 -3.45 13.27
CA LEU A 95 -5.66 -4.56 14.07
C LEU A 95 -5.88 -4.21 15.54
N MET A 96 -6.77 -4.95 16.18
CA MET A 96 -7.22 -4.71 17.55
C MET A 96 -6.38 -5.51 18.56
N PRO A 97 -6.18 -4.96 19.77
CA PRO A 97 -5.52 -5.67 20.87
C PRO A 97 -6.29 -6.93 21.27
N ILE A 98 -5.56 -7.99 21.61
CA ILE A 98 -6.11 -9.20 22.21
C ILE A 98 -6.10 -9.02 23.73
N PRO A 99 -7.25 -9.13 24.42
CA PRO A 99 -7.28 -9.07 25.88
C PRO A 99 -6.37 -10.13 26.51
N ASP A 100 -5.64 -9.74 27.56
CA ASP A 100 -4.77 -10.62 28.36
C ASP A 100 -3.57 -11.27 27.62
N ASP A 101 -3.21 -10.76 26.43
CA ASP A 101 -2.04 -11.20 25.67
C ASP A 101 -0.94 -10.14 25.64
N ALA A 102 0.14 -10.37 26.39
CA ALA A 102 1.29 -9.47 26.45
C ALA A 102 2.06 -9.37 25.11
N ASP A 103 1.93 -10.38 24.25
CA ASP A 103 2.50 -10.37 22.91
C ASP A 103 1.56 -9.69 21.89
N SER A 104 0.41 -9.15 22.30
CA SER A 104 -0.49 -8.35 21.46
C SER A 104 -0.20 -6.84 21.54
N VAL A 105 -0.60 -6.12 20.49
CA VAL A 105 -0.57 -4.65 20.49
C VAL A 105 -1.32 -4.10 21.70
N GLN A 106 -0.79 -3.07 22.35
CA GLN A 106 -1.45 -2.44 23.50
C GLN A 106 -2.58 -1.50 23.07
N SER A 107 -2.43 -0.87 21.90
CA SER A 107 -3.40 0.02 21.29
C SER A 107 -3.73 -0.45 19.87
N PRO A 108 -4.93 -0.17 19.35
CA PRO A 108 -5.27 -0.44 17.97
C PRO A 108 -4.26 0.16 16.99
N VAL A 109 -3.98 -0.53 15.90
CA VAL A 109 -3.12 -0.03 14.81
C VAL A 109 -3.81 -0.22 13.47
N LEU A 110 -3.53 0.63 12.50
CA LEU A 110 -4.01 0.49 11.13
C LEU A 110 -2.99 -0.34 10.35
N VAL A 111 -3.46 -1.35 9.62
CA VAL A 111 -2.60 -2.16 8.74
C VAL A 111 -3.09 -2.04 7.31
N ASN A 112 -2.25 -1.49 6.43
CA ASN A 112 -2.44 -1.60 4.99
C ASN A 112 -2.02 -3.01 4.56
N ARG A 113 -3.01 -3.88 4.35
CA ARG A 113 -2.80 -5.30 3.98
C ARG A 113 -2.41 -5.47 2.51
N GLY A 114 -2.46 -4.40 1.73
CA GLY A 114 -2.06 -4.40 0.33
C GLY A 114 -3.22 -4.28 -0.65
N TRP A 115 -2.93 -4.64 -1.90
CA TRP A 115 -3.77 -4.36 -3.05
C TRP A 115 -4.78 -5.48 -3.32
N VAL A 116 -6.01 -5.11 -3.67
CA VAL A 116 -7.07 -6.02 -4.13
C VAL A 116 -7.68 -5.52 -5.43
N PRO A 117 -8.08 -6.41 -6.36
CA PRO A 117 -8.78 -6.03 -7.58
C PRO A 117 -10.19 -5.53 -7.24
N ARG A 118 -10.82 -4.79 -8.17
CA ARG A 118 -12.17 -4.23 -7.95
C ARG A 118 -13.20 -5.30 -7.58
N SER A 119 -13.15 -6.45 -8.24
CA SER A 119 -14.05 -7.58 -8.02
C SER A 119 -13.91 -8.25 -6.65
N TRP A 120 -12.83 -7.98 -5.90
CA TRP A 120 -12.64 -8.53 -4.56
C TRP A 120 -13.58 -7.86 -3.54
N ARG A 121 -13.84 -6.56 -3.72
CA ARG A 121 -14.77 -5.81 -2.86
C ARG A 121 -16.16 -6.42 -2.89
N ASP A 122 -16.66 -6.76 -4.08
CA ASP A 122 -18.03 -7.25 -4.26
C ASP A 122 -18.23 -8.62 -3.60
N LYS A 123 -17.23 -9.51 -3.71
CA LYS A 123 -17.24 -10.85 -3.07
C LYS A 123 -17.25 -10.78 -1.54
N SER A 124 -16.56 -9.82 -0.94
CA SER A 124 -16.59 -9.67 0.53
C SER A 124 -17.97 -9.28 1.06
N PHE A 125 -18.77 -8.54 0.28
CA PHE A 125 -20.14 -8.20 0.65
C PHE A 125 -21.10 -9.39 0.52
N GLU A 126 -20.94 -10.22 -0.50
CA GLU A 126 -21.76 -11.44 -0.69
C GLU A 126 -21.55 -12.46 0.45
N VAL A 127 -20.30 -12.69 0.86
CA VAL A 127 -19.98 -13.63 1.96
C VAL A 127 -20.51 -13.14 3.32
N SER A 128 -20.53 -11.83 3.57
CA SER A 128 -21.12 -11.27 4.78
C SER A 128 -22.65 -11.42 4.81
N GLN A 129 -23.32 -11.23 3.66
CA GLN A 129 -24.76 -11.42 3.54
C GLN A 129 -25.19 -12.88 3.69
N ASP A 130 -24.40 -13.83 3.20
CA ASP A 130 -24.68 -15.25 3.39
C ASP A 130 -24.52 -15.68 4.86
N ARG A 131 -23.58 -15.08 5.59
CA ARG A 131 -23.47 -15.28 7.06
C ARG A 131 -24.65 -14.70 7.81
N GLU A 132 -25.12 -13.49 7.45
CA GLU A 132 -26.30 -12.86 8.07
C GLU A 132 -27.61 -13.58 7.73
N LYS A 133 -27.78 -14.08 6.48
CA LYS A 133 -28.92 -14.93 6.11
C LYS A 133 -28.92 -16.26 6.84
N SER A 134 -27.74 -16.83 7.12
CA SER A 134 -27.63 -18.06 7.90
C SER A 134 -27.95 -17.89 9.39
N SER A 135 -27.91 -16.67 9.93
CA SER A 135 -28.29 -16.38 11.33
C SER A 135 -29.72 -15.86 11.49
N SER A 136 -30.43 -15.55 10.40
CA SER A 136 -31.78 -14.98 10.38
C SER A 136 -32.80 -15.86 9.64
N THR A 137 -32.76 -17.18 9.88
CA THR A 137 -33.90 -18.04 9.55
C THR A 137 -34.53 -18.56 10.84
N ASP A 138 -35.47 -17.79 11.39
CA ASP A 138 -36.52 -18.37 12.21
C ASP A 138 -37.89 -17.78 11.81
N VAL A 139 -38.85 -18.70 11.78
CA VAL A 139 -40.31 -18.54 11.67
C VAL A 139 -40.89 -18.45 10.25
N VAL A 140 -41.14 -19.62 9.66
CA VAL A 140 -42.31 -19.85 8.78
C VAL A 140 -43.38 -20.58 9.61
N PRO A 141 -44.61 -20.09 9.73
CA PRO A 141 -45.67 -20.84 10.39
C PRO A 141 -46.52 -21.65 9.37
N VAL A 142 -47.12 -22.73 9.89
CA VAL A 142 -48.27 -23.50 9.34
C VAL A 142 -47.87 -24.55 8.26
N GLN A 143 -48.29 -25.82 8.23
CA GLN A 143 -49.48 -26.54 8.72
C GLN A 143 -49.13 -28.03 8.92
N GLN A 144 -49.77 -28.68 9.89
CA GLN A 144 -49.83 -30.15 9.99
C GLN A 144 -50.55 -30.75 8.78
N ASN A 145 -49.94 -31.73 8.11
CA ASN A 145 -50.71 -32.81 7.52
C ASN A 145 -49.88 -34.10 7.53
N GLU A 146 -50.43 -35.11 8.17
CA GLU A 146 -49.92 -36.47 8.19
C GLU A 146 -49.98 -37.06 6.78
N ARG A 147 -48.90 -37.72 6.34
CA ARG A 147 -48.96 -39.02 5.68
C ARG A 147 -47.58 -39.64 5.55
N SER A 148 -47.48 -40.77 6.23
CA SER A 148 -46.44 -41.80 6.14
C SER A 148 -46.24 -42.27 4.69
N TRP A 149 -45.00 -42.24 4.23
CA TRP A 149 -44.49 -43.07 3.14
C TRP A 149 -43.12 -43.57 3.56
N TRP A 150 -42.99 -44.89 3.59
CA TRP A 150 -41.85 -45.59 4.13
C TRP A 150 -40.70 -45.60 3.12
N GLY A 151 -39.51 -45.31 3.60
CA GLY A 151 -38.30 -46.02 3.17
C GLY A 151 -37.56 -45.44 1.97
N MET A 152 -36.57 -44.62 2.26
CA MET A 152 -35.18 -44.90 1.88
C MET A 152 -34.27 -43.93 2.65
N PHE A 153 -33.02 -44.36 2.88
CA PHE A 153 -31.91 -43.58 3.45
C PHE A 153 -31.70 -43.68 4.97
N GLN A 154 -31.00 -44.78 5.30
CA GLN A 154 -29.94 -44.92 6.30
C GLN A 154 -29.74 -43.78 7.31
N SER A 155 -29.97 -44.09 8.58
CA SER A 155 -29.57 -43.27 9.73
C SER A 155 -28.04 -43.23 9.82
N LYS A 156 -27.43 -42.24 9.15
CA LYS A 156 -26.05 -41.84 9.42
C LYS A 156 -26.11 -40.94 10.65
N LYS A 157 -25.79 -41.51 11.81
CA LYS A 157 -25.63 -40.83 13.11
C LYS A 157 -24.89 -39.50 12.89
N GLN A 158 -25.62 -38.40 12.86
CA GLN A 158 -25.03 -37.06 12.80
C GLN A 158 -24.31 -36.86 14.14
N LYS A 159 -22.98 -37.01 14.10
CA LYS A 159 -22.11 -36.54 15.17
C LYS A 159 -22.37 -35.04 15.27
N ALA A 160 -23.01 -34.63 16.37
CA ALA A 160 -23.17 -33.23 16.71
C ALA A 160 -21.80 -32.55 16.57
N VAL A 161 -21.65 -31.72 15.55
CA VAL A 161 -20.56 -30.77 15.49
C VAL A 161 -20.93 -29.75 16.55
N GLU A 162 -20.38 -29.98 17.74
CA GLU A 162 -20.34 -29.03 18.83
C GLU A 162 -19.96 -27.68 18.23
N ALA A 163 -20.88 -26.72 18.33
CA ALA A 163 -20.69 -25.37 17.81
C ALA A 163 -19.54 -24.72 18.58
N GLN A 164 -18.33 -24.91 18.05
CA GLN A 164 -17.15 -24.18 18.49
C GLN A 164 -17.42 -22.71 18.17
N ALA A 165 -17.56 -21.91 19.21
CA ALA A 165 -17.49 -20.45 19.10
C ALA A 165 -16.31 -20.09 18.18
N PRO A 166 -16.46 -19.13 17.26
CA PRO A 166 -15.44 -18.87 16.25
C PRO A 166 -14.12 -18.63 16.95
N ALA A 167 -13.13 -19.49 16.71
CA ALA A 167 -11.80 -19.31 17.24
C ALA A 167 -11.29 -17.95 16.76
N ILE A 168 -11.12 -17.01 17.68
CA ILE A 168 -10.54 -15.70 17.41
C ILE A 168 -9.15 -15.97 16.82
N THR A 169 -9.06 -15.86 15.49
CA THR A 169 -7.83 -16.17 14.77
C THR A 169 -6.96 -14.93 14.85
N TYR A 170 -6.03 -14.93 15.80
CA TYR A 170 -5.03 -13.88 15.90
C TYR A 170 -4.10 -13.93 14.69
N VAL A 171 -3.58 -12.76 14.31
CA VAL A 171 -2.65 -12.61 13.20
C VAL A 171 -1.42 -11.89 13.69
N GLU A 172 -0.25 -12.41 13.31
CA GLU A 172 1.03 -11.72 13.43
C GLU A 172 1.32 -11.01 12.11
N VAL A 173 1.54 -9.70 12.19
CA VAL A 173 1.82 -8.83 11.05
C VAL A 173 3.26 -8.34 11.18
N ILE A 174 4.04 -8.61 10.13
CA ILE A 174 5.37 -8.04 9.94
C ILE A 174 5.21 -6.93 8.91
N GLY A 175 5.48 -5.70 9.31
CA GLY A 175 5.17 -4.53 8.50
C GLY A 175 6.18 -3.41 8.64
N VAL A 176 5.95 -2.33 7.90
CA VAL A 176 6.76 -1.10 7.94
C VAL A 176 5.88 0.07 8.35
N VAL A 177 6.32 0.83 9.35
CA VAL A 177 5.59 2.03 9.79
C VAL A 177 5.64 3.12 8.71
N ARG A 178 4.49 3.69 8.41
CA ARG A 178 4.30 4.72 7.38
C ARG A 178 3.39 5.84 7.87
N GLY A 179 3.69 7.07 7.46
CA GLY A 179 2.80 8.22 7.64
C GLY A 179 1.80 8.38 6.50
N SER A 180 0.99 9.44 6.60
CA SER A 180 0.03 9.84 5.56
C SER A 180 0.73 10.14 4.22
N GLU A 181 0.04 9.83 3.13
CA GLU A 181 0.46 10.22 1.79
C GLU A 181 0.23 11.71 1.56
N LYS A 182 1.10 12.31 0.74
CA LYS A 182 0.92 13.69 0.25
C LYS A 182 0.31 13.63 -1.15
N PRO A 183 -1.00 13.89 -1.31
CA PRO A 183 -1.65 13.82 -2.61
C PRO A 183 -1.17 14.94 -3.55
N SER A 184 -1.32 14.70 -4.86
CA SER A 184 -1.16 15.75 -5.88
C SER A 184 -2.39 16.65 -5.93
N VAL A 185 -2.23 17.87 -6.45
CA VAL A 185 -3.32 18.87 -6.61
C VAL A 185 -4.49 18.40 -7.47
N PHE A 186 -4.31 17.36 -8.27
CA PHE A 186 -5.35 16.77 -9.12
C PHE A 186 -6.11 15.62 -8.46
N VAL A 187 -5.66 15.17 -7.28
CA VAL A 187 -6.34 14.11 -6.54
C VAL A 187 -7.50 14.73 -5.75
N PRO A 188 -8.74 14.25 -5.92
CA PRO A 188 -9.87 14.72 -5.12
C PRO A 188 -9.65 14.52 -3.62
N PRO A 189 -10.26 15.35 -2.75
CA PRO A 189 -10.22 15.15 -1.31
C PRO A 189 -10.93 13.84 -0.91
N ASN A 190 -10.49 13.24 0.19
CA ASN A 190 -11.19 12.11 0.80
C ASN A 190 -12.54 12.58 1.38
N ASP A 191 -13.57 11.73 1.30
CA ASP A 191 -14.86 11.92 1.97
C ASP A 191 -15.14 10.71 2.88
N PRO A 192 -14.86 10.85 4.21
CA PRO A 192 -15.11 9.81 5.18
C PRO A 192 -16.59 9.43 5.32
N ASN A 193 -17.52 10.37 5.11
CA ASN A 193 -18.95 10.13 5.30
C ASN A 193 -19.53 9.24 4.20
N SER A 194 -19.05 9.41 2.96
CA SER A 194 -19.43 8.57 1.84
C SER A 194 -18.54 7.32 1.68
N GLY A 195 -17.51 7.15 2.53
CA GLY A 195 -16.52 6.09 2.43
C GLY A 195 -15.64 6.18 1.17
N GLN A 196 -15.47 7.39 0.60
CA GLN A 196 -14.65 7.61 -0.59
C GLN A 196 -13.24 8.04 -0.19
N TRP A 197 -12.25 7.19 -0.49
CA TRP A 197 -10.86 7.42 -0.13
C TRP A 197 -9.96 7.30 -1.35
N PHE A 198 -9.22 8.36 -1.68
CA PHE A 198 -8.33 8.45 -2.82
C PHE A 198 -6.85 8.35 -2.44
N TYR A 199 -6.49 8.85 -1.25
CA TYR A 199 -5.13 8.79 -0.71
C TYR A 199 -5.15 8.39 0.77
N VAL A 200 -4.00 7.91 1.25
CA VAL A 200 -3.85 7.49 2.65
C VAL A 200 -3.74 8.72 3.55
N ASP A 201 -4.77 8.98 4.36
CA ASP A 201 -4.77 10.00 5.40
C ASP A 201 -4.96 9.31 6.75
N VAL A 202 -3.86 9.03 7.45
CA VAL A 202 -3.86 8.19 8.66
C VAL A 202 -4.78 8.73 9.75
N PRO A 203 -4.72 10.02 10.15
CA PRO A 203 -5.64 10.57 11.14
C PRO A 203 -7.12 10.49 10.73
N ALA A 204 -7.44 10.76 9.46
CA ALA A 204 -8.82 10.71 8.98
C ALA A 204 -9.36 9.27 8.94
N ILE A 205 -8.55 8.32 8.49
CA ILE A 205 -8.86 6.89 8.44
C ILE A 205 -9.05 6.36 9.86
N ALA A 206 -8.16 6.70 10.79
CA ALA A 206 -8.27 6.30 12.19
C ALA A 206 -9.61 6.76 12.80
N VAL A 207 -9.98 8.03 12.60
CA VAL A 207 -11.27 8.57 13.07
C VAL A 207 -12.46 7.86 12.41
N ALA A 208 -12.40 7.58 11.11
CA ALA A 208 -13.45 6.85 10.40
C ALA A 208 -13.61 5.41 10.91
N CYS A 209 -12.53 4.78 11.38
CA CYS A 209 -12.55 3.48 12.07
C CYS A 209 -12.92 3.59 13.56
N GLY A 210 -13.20 4.78 14.09
CA GLY A 210 -13.48 5.01 15.52
C GLY A 210 -12.25 4.85 16.43
N LEU A 211 -11.06 5.12 15.92
CA LEU A 211 -9.77 5.02 16.61
C LEU A 211 -9.17 6.40 16.90
N PRO A 212 -8.21 6.51 17.83
CA PRO A 212 -7.47 7.74 18.09
C PRO A 212 -6.70 8.26 16.87
N LYS A 213 -6.57 9.59 16.73
CA LYS A 213 -5.90 10.23 15.56
C LYS A 213 -4.40 9.91 15.43
N ASP A 214 -3.77 9.54 16.53
CA ASP A 214 -2.36 9.15 16.67
C ASP A 214 -2.14 7.64 16.41
N THR A 215 -3.14 6.94 15.87
CA THR A 215 -3.02 5.54 15.48
C THR A 215 -1.93 5.37 14.41
N LEU A 216 -1.03 4.41 14.64
CA LEU A 216 0.03 4.05 13.70
C LEU A 216 -0.54 3.36 12.46
N LEU A 217 0.01 3.69 11.29
CA LEU A 217 -0.19 2.92 10.07
C LEU A 217 1.03 2.05 9.78
N ILE A 218 0.76 0.77 9.51
CA ILE A 218 1.74 -0.25 9.17
C ILE A 218 1.42 -0.77 7.77
N GLU A 219 2.37 -0.71 6.85
CA GLU A 219 2.29 -1.41 5.57
C GLU A 219 2.70 -2.86 5.78
N ASP A 220 1.79 -3.79 5.52
CA ASP A 220 2.10 -5.22 5.56
C ASP A 220 3.15 -5.55 4.48
N ILE A 221 4.17 -6.31 4.86
CA ILE A 221 5.23 -6.79 3.98
C ILE A 221 5.33 -8.32 3.99
N ASN A 222 4.34 -9.03 4.55
CA ASN A 222 4.37 -10.48 4.63
C ASN A 222 4.21 -11.13 3.25
N GLU A 223 5.29 -11.70 2.72
CA GLU A 223 5.29 -12.34 1.41
C GLU A 223 4.62 -13.73 1.40
N ASN A 224 4.24 -14.27 2.56
CA ASN A 224 3.58 -15.59 2.69
C ASN A 224 2.11 -15.55 2.26
N VAL A 225 1.87 -15.29 0.99
CA VAL A 225 0.53 -15.29 0.41
C VAL A 225 0.11 -16.72 0.09
N ASN A 226 -1.03 -17.16 0.63
CA ASN A 226 -1.60 -18.46 0.32
C ASN A 226 -2.05 -18.51 -1.16
N PRO A 227 -1.57 -19.45 -2.00
CA PRO A 227 -1.96 -19.54 -3.40
C PRO A 227 -3.47 -19.67 -3.64
N SER A 228 -4.21 -20.25 -2.69
CA SER A 228 -5.67 -20.40 -2.78
C SER A 228 -6.43 -19.10 -2.50
N ASN A 229 -5.82 -18.13 -1.82
CA ASN A 229 -6.38 -16.80 -1.60
C ASN A 229 -5.28 -15.74 -1.79
N PRO A 230 -5.00 -15.35 -3.05
CA PRO A 230 -3.84 -14.52 -3.39
C PRO A 230 -3.98 -13.05 -2.97
N TYR A 231 -5.14 -12.64 -2.45
CA TYR A 231 -5.46 -11.26 -2.09
C TYR A 231 -5.75 -11.14 -0.60
N PRO A 232 -5.40 -10.00 0.04
CA PRO A 232 -4.72 -8.83 -0.53
C PRO A 232 -3.24 -9.10 -0.84
N VAL A 233 -2.70 -8.44 -1.86
CA VAL A 233 -1.28 -8.57 -2.23
C VAL A 233 -0.49 -7.43 -1.58
N PRO A 234 0.41 -7.72 -0.62
CA PRO A 234 1.21 -6.71 0.05
C PRO A 234 2.05 -5.85 -0.88
N LYS A 235 2.51 -4.72 -0.36
CA LYS A 235 3.38 -3.81 -1.10
C LYS A 235 4.82 -4.30 -1.00
N ASP A 236 5.53 -4.30 -2.12
CA ASP A 236 6.96 -4.62 -2.12
C ASP A 236 7.72 -3.58 -1.27
N ILE A 237 8.65 -4.07 -0.44
CA ILE A 237 9.53 -3.24 0.39
C ILE A 237 10.27 -2.21 -0.48
N ASN A 238 10.71 -2.60 -1.69
CA ASN A 238 11.39 -1.68 -2.60
C ASN A 238 10.45 -0.58 -3.11
N ALA A 239 9.16 -0.87 -3.25
CA ALA A 239 8.16 0.12 -3.65
C ALA A 239 7.88 1.14 -2.53
N LEU A 240 8.22 0.85 -1.26
CA LEU A 240 8.09 1.81 -0.15
C LEU A 240 9.13 2.93 -0.20
N ILE A 241 10.32 2.63 -0.72
CA ILE A 241 11.42 3.60 -0.90
C ILE A 241 11.42 4.23 -2.29
N ARG A 242 10.74 3.61 -3.26
CA ARG A 242 10.79 4.08 -4.64
C ARG A 242 10.03 5.39 -4.84
N SER A 243 10.76 6.45 -5.16
CA SER A 243 10.17 7.69 -5.70
C SER A 243 9.97 7.60 -7.22
N SER A 244 9.10 8.45 -7.78
CA SER A 244 8.74 8.46 -9.21
C SER A 244 9.92 8.65 -10.16
N VAL A 245 10.95 9.39 -9.73
CA VAL A 245 12.18 9.59 -10.51
C VAL A 245 13.37 9.42 -9.59
N MET A 246 14.25 8.46 -9.87
CA MET A 246 15.44 8.24 -9.05
C MET A 246 16.60 9.15 -9.45
N PRO A 247 17.50 9.50 -8.51
CA PRO A 247 18.75 10.19 -8.84
C PRO A 247 19.54 9.47 -9.96
N GLN A 248 19.51 8.13 -9.98
CA GLN A 248 20.14 7.36 -11.05
C GLN A 248 19.45 7.54 -12.42
N ASP A 249 18.11 7.66 -12.46
CA ASP A 249 17.37 7.91 -13.71
C ASP A 249 17.79 9.25 -14.31
N HIS A 250 17.95 10.25 -13.44
CA HIS A 250 18.45 11.57 -13.80
C HIS A 250 19.89 11.53 -14.32
N LEU A 251 20.80 10.78 -13.68
CA LEU A 251 22.17 10.59 -14.16
C LEU A 251 22.19 9.91 -15.54
N ASN A 252 21.38 8.87 -15.74
CA ASN A 252 21.29 8.15 -17.01
C ASN A 252 20.78 9.05 -18.14
N TYR A 253 19.77 9.87 -17.86
CA TYR A 253 19.25 10.86 -18.80
C TYR A 253 20.34 11.87 -19.17
N THR A 254 21.02 12.45 -18.18
CA THR A 254 22.13 13.39 -18.37
C THR A 254 23.23 12.78 -19.24
N LEU A 255 23.71 11.57 -18.93
CA LEU A 255 24.73 10.88 -19.72
C LEU A 255 24.31 10.69 -21.17
N THR A 256 23.03 10.34 -21.41
CA THR A 256 22.49 10.15 -22.75
C THR A 256 22.54 11.45 -23.55
N TRP A 257 22.09 12.57 -22.98
CA TRP A 257 22.11 13.87 -23.68
C TRP A 257 23.50 14.43 -23.90
N TYR A 258 24.41 14.28 -22.92
CA TYR A 258 25.79 14.70 -23.10
C TYR A 258 26.51 13.84 -24.15
N SER A 259 26.24 12.53 -24.20
CA SER A 259 26.80 11.65 -25.23
C SER A 259 26.29 12.01 -26.62
N LEU A 260 24.98 12.27 -26.77
CA LEU A 260 24.39 12.72 -28.04
C LEU A 260 24.94 14.08 -28.46
N SER A 261 25.04 15.03 -27.53
CA SER A 261 25.61 16.36 -27.80
C SER A 261 27.08 16.28 -28.22
N ALA A 262 27.88 15.44 -27.55
CA ALA A 262 29.28 15.20 -27.90
C ALA A 262 29.41 14.56 -29.29
N ALA A 263 28.56 13.58 -29.63
CA ALA A 263 28.55 12.95 -30.94
C ALA A 263 28.20 13.95 -32.06
N VAL A 264 27.17 14.77 -31.86
CA VAL A 264 26.78 15.83 -32.80
C VAL A 264 27.91 16.86 -32.97
N THR A 265 28.51 17.29 -31.87
CA THR A 265 29.64 18.23 -31.88
C THR A 265 30.84 17.65 -32.63
N PHE A 266 31.16 16.37 -32.41
CA PHE A 266 32.24 15.69 -33.11
C PHE A 266 31.98 15.58 -34.63
N MET A 267 30.75 15.23 -35.02
CA MET A 267 30.35 15.18 -36.43
C MET A 267 30.42 16.55 -37.09
N ALA A 268 29.94 17.60 -36.42
CA ALA A 268 30.02 18.97 -36.90
C ALA A 268 31.49 19.40 -37.08
N PHE A 269 32.34 19.11 -36.10
CA PHE A 269 33.77 19.41 -36.19
C PHE A 269 34.46 18.68 -37.35
N LYS A 270 34.15 17.40 -37.57
CA LYS A 270 34.69 16.65 -38.73
C LYS A 270 34.19 17.20 -40.06
N ARG A 271 32.93 17.62 -40.15
CA ARG A 271 32.33 18.17 -41.38
C ARG A 271 32.88 19.55 -41.73
N LEU A 272 33.13 20.39 -40.72
CA LEU A 272 33.56 21.78 -40.90
C LEU A 272 35.09 21.93 -41.02
N LYS A 273 35.86 20.85 -40.79
CA LYS A 273 37.31 20.87 -41.04
C LYS A 273 37.60 21.12 -42.52
N PRO A 274 38.27 22.22 -42.89
CA PRO A 274 38.61 22.50 -44.28
C PRO A 274 39.55 21.41 -44.81
N LYS A 275 39.28 20.94 -46.04
CA LYS A 275 40.16 20.00 -46.72
C LYS A 275 41.38 20.80 -47.18
N ASN A 276 42.54 20.60 -46.54
CA ASN A 276 43.79 21.20 -47.02
C ASN A 276 44.05 20.70 -48.44
N SER A 277 43.80 21.54 -49.46
CA SER A 277 44.26 21.26 -50.81
C SER A 277 45.78 21.40 -50.79
N ARG A 278 46.50 20.28 -50.80
CA ARG A 278 47.91 20.29 -51.20
C ARG A 278 47.93 20.69 -52.67
N ARG A 279 48.35 21.92 -52.95
CA ARG A 279 48.82 22.36 -54.26
C ARG A 279 50.22 21.81 -54.49
#